data_AF-A0A852E8I1-F1
#
_entry.id   AF-A0A852E8I1-F1
#
_cell.length_a   1.000
_cell.length_b   1.000
_cell.length_c   1.000
_cell.angle_alpha   90.00
_cell.angle_beta   90.00
_cell.angle_gamma   90.00
#
_symmetry.space_group_name_H-M   'P 1'
#
loop_
_entity.id
_entity.type
_entity.pdbx_description
1 polymer ?
#
loop_
_entity_poly.entity_id
_entity_poly.type
_entity_poly.pdbx_seq_one_letter_code
_entity_poly.pdbx_strand_id
1 'polypeptide(L)' 'IISSDPFWVPTTEEEYLHFGEKADSENQARKYMNAVRKRKGLYVEEKIVEHAEKQRTLSRNK' A
#
# COMPACT_ATOMS: atom_id res chain seq x y z
N ILE A 1 15.24 1.07 15.59
CA ILE A 1 15.50 1.77 14.31
C ILE A 1 15.02 0.82 13.22
N ILE A 2 14.15 1.27 12.31
CA ILE A 2 13.71 0.46 11.17
C ILE A 2 14.76 0.67 10.07
N SER A 3 15.39 -0.41 9.57
CA SER A 3 16.47 -0.34 8.58
C SER A 3 15.97 -0.25 7.13
N SER A 4 14.69 -0.55 6.90
CA SER A 4 14.07 -0.54 5.58
C SER A 4 13.52 0.85 5.26
N ASP A 5 13.79 1.33 4.04
CA ASP A 5 13.19 2.56 3.52
C ASP A 5 11.70 2.33 3.20
N PRO A 6 10.77 3.13 3.76
CA PRO A 6 9.33 3.02 3.49
C PRO A 6 8.91 3.39 2.06
N PHE A 7 9.74 4.09 1.27
CA PHE A 7 9.40 4.54 -0.09
C PHE A 7 10.23 3.86 -1.18
N TRP A 8 10.97 2.81 -0.83
CA TRP A 8 11.77 2.07 -1.81
C TRP A 8 10.89 1.43 -2.89
N VAL A 9 11.29 1.61 -4.14
CA VAL A 9 10.69 1.04 -5.34
C VAL A 9 11.84 0.60 -6.25
N PRO A 10 11.79 -0.60 -6.86
CA PRO A 10 12.81 -1.03 -7.81
C PRO A 10 12.83 -0.05 -9.00
N THR A 11 14.03 0.36 -9.41
CA THR A 11 14.20 1.29 -10.54
C THR A 11 15.01 0.69 -11.68
N THR A 12 15.78 -0.36 -11.39
CA THR A 12 16.66 -1.02 -12.35
C THR A 12 16.11 -2.36 -12.81
N GLU A 13 16.44 -2.75 -14.05
CA GLU A 13 15.98 -4.02 -14.64
C GLU A 13 16.41 -5.25 -13.82
N GLU A 14 17.59 -5.20 -13.21
CA GLU A 14 18.11 -6.25 -12.33
C GLU A 14 17.25 -6.38 -11.06
N GLU A 15 16.88 -5.27 -10.42
CA GLU A 15 15.99 -5.26 -9.27
C GLU A 15 14.60 -5.79 -9.61
N TYR A 16 14.06 -5.45 -10.78
CA TYR A 16 12.78 -6.00 -11.25
C TYR A 16 12.85 -7.52 -11.45
N LEU A 17 13.97 -8.04 -11.95
CA LEU A 17 14.18 -9.48 -12.11
C LEU A 17 14.28 -10.20 -10.75
N HIS A 18 14.89 -9.54 -9.77
CA HIS A 18 15.09 -10.08 -8.42
C HIS A 18 13.83 -10.03 -7.54
N PHE A 19 13.03 -8.97 -7.64
CA PHE A 19 11.89 -8.72 -6.75
C PHE A 19 10.51 -8.83 -7.44
N GLY A 20 10.48 -9.07 -8.76
CA GLY A 20 9.27 -9.17 -9.57
C GLY A 20 8.65 -7.81 -9.91
N GLU A 21 7.70 -7.79 -10.87
CA GLU A 21 6.94 -6.58 -11.26
C GLU A 21 6.10 -6.01 -10.11
N LYS A 22 5.63 -6.88 -9.22
CA LYS A 22 5.00 -6.51 -7.95
C LYS A 22 5.88 -7.09 -6.88
N ALA A 23 6.50 -6.24 -6.06
CA ALA A 23 7.13 -6.70 -4.84
C ALA A 23 6.11 -7.58 -4.09
N ASP A 24 6.35 -8.89 -4.04
CA ASP A 24 5.40 -9.88 -3.50
C ASP A 24 5.08 -9.62 -2.01
N SER A 25 5.83 -8.74 -1.36
CA SER A 25 5.72 -8.39 0.05
C SER A 25 5.44 -6.90 0.28
N GLU A 26 4.48 -6.62 1.16
CA GLU A 26 4.19 -5.27 1.63
C GLU A 26 5.37 -4.69 2.44
N ASN A 27 5.80 -3.48 2.12
CA ASN A 27 6.89 -2.81 2.84
C ASN A 27 6.48 -2.50 4.30
N GLN A 28 7.12 -3.21 5.25
CA GLN A 28 6.80 -3.12 6.67
C GLN A 28 7.05 -1.73 7.25
N ALA A 29 8.07 -1.01 6.76
CA ALA A 29 8.34 0.37 7.18
C ALA A 29 7.19 1.30 6.76
N ARG A 30 6.68 1.12 5.53
CA ARG A 30 5.55 1.90 5.01
C ARG A 30 4.27 1.65 5.82
N LYS A 31 4.03 0.40 6.23
CA LYS A 31 2.90 0.01 7.08
C LYS A 31 2.92 0.73 8.44
N TYR A 32 4.07 0.72 9.13
CA TYR A 32 4.20 1.43 10.41
C TYR A 32 4.04 2.94 10.26
N MET A 33 4.62 3.52 9.21
CA MET A 33 4.46 4.95 8.92
C MET A 33 2.97 5.30 8.66
N ASN A 34 2.27 4.51 7.84
CA ASN A 34 0.85 4.73 7.56
C ASN A 34 -0.01 4.59 8.82
N ALA A 35 0.29 3.63 9.70
CA ALA A 35 -0.41 3.48 10.98
C ALA A 35 -0.26 4.72 11.88
N VAL A 36 0.94 5.32 11.93
CA VAL A 36 1.18 6.55 12.67
C VAL A 36 0.48 7.74 12.02
N ARG A 37 0.49 7.85 10.69
CA ARG A 37 -0.22 8.92 9.95
C ARG A 37 -1.72 8.87 10.18
N LYS A 38 -2.33 7.68 10.09
CA LYS A 38 -3.75 7.45 10.41
C LYS A 38 -4.08 7.89 11.83
N ARG A 39 -3.25 7.54 12.81
CA ARG A 39 -3.43 7.96 14.21
C ARG A 39 -3.34 9.47 14.40
N LYS A 40 -2.45 10.13 13.64
CA LYS A 40 -2.24 11.58 13.69
C LYS A 40 -3.23 12.37 12.81
N GLY A 41 -4.12 11.70 12.08
CA GLY A 41 -5.04 12.36 11.15
C GLY A 41 -4.37 12.92 9.89
N LEU A 42 -3.16 12.45 9.56
CA LEU A 42 -2.45 12.85 8.35
C LEU A 42 -2.93 12.04 7.16
N TYR A 43 -2.92 12.66 5.98
CA TYR A 43 -3.29 12.01 4.72
C TYR A 43 -2.39 10.80 4.42
N VAL A 44 -3.02 9.72 3.95
CA VAL A 44 -2.41 8.49 3.45
C VAL A 44 -3.05 8.18 2.10
N GLU A 45 -2.24 7.84 1.10
CA GLU A 45 -2.65 7.53 -0.28
C GLU A 45 -3.28 6.14 -0.43
N GLU A 46 -4.08 5.71 0.55
CA GLU A 46 -4.73 4.41 0.52
C GLU A 46 -6.12 4.56 -0.13
N LYS A 47 -6.36 3.81 -1.21
CA LYS A 47 -7.67 3.79 -1.87
C LYS A 47 -8.65 2.97 -1.02
N ILE A 48 -9.41 3.64 -0.15
CA ILE A 48 -10.36 2.99 0.78
C ILE A 48 -11.55 2.36 0.05
N VAL A 49 -11.99 2.96 -1.07
CA VAL A 49 -13.14 2.49 -1.85
C VAL A 49 -12.77 2.51 -3.34
N GLU A 50 -12.77 1.34 -3.98
CA GLU A 50 -12.46 1.23 -5.40
C GLU A 50 -13.59 1.75 -6.30
N HIS A 51 -14.84 1.51 -5.91
CA HIS A 51 -16.06 1.93 -6.60
C HIS A 51 -17.09 2.49 -5.61
N ALA A 52 -17.11 3.81 -5.41
CA ALA A 52 -18.01 4.46 -4.43
C ALA A 52 -19.49 4.46 -4.87
N GLU A 53 -19.77 4.39 -6.17
CA GLU A 53 -21.13 4.46 -6.74
C GLU A 53 -21.99 3.21 -6.45
N LYS A 54 -21.37 2.06 -6.17
CA LYS A 54 -22.06 0.76 -6.00
C LYS A 54 -22.29 0.38 -4.54
N GLN A 55 -22.24 1.33 -3.59
CA GLN A 55 -22.41 1.03 -2.16
C GLN A 55 -23.74 0.33 -1.84
N ARG A 56 -24.84 0.65 -2.55
CA ARG A 56 -26.16 0.03 -2.30
C ARG A 56 -26.31 -1.38 -2.90
N THR A 57 -25.49 -1.75 -3.88
CA THR A 57 -25.59 -3.02 -4.61
C THR A 57 -24.43 -3.97 -4.37
N LEU A 58 -23.39 -3.53 -3.64
CA LEU A 58 -22.16 -4.28 -3.37
C LEU A 58 -22.40 -5.64 -2.70
N SER A 59 -23.44 -5.75 -1.86
CA SER A 59 -23.75 -6.94 -1.06
C SER A 59 -24.94 -7.75 -1.58
N ARG A 60 -25.50 -7.39 -2.75
CA ARG A 60 -26.82 -7.88 -3.17
C ARG A 60 -26.84 -9.38 -3.54
N ASN A 61 -25.68 -10.03 -3.67
CA ASN A 61 -25.52 -11.48 -3.90
C ASN A 61 -24.22 -12.02 -3.27
N LYS A 62 -23.87 -11.56 -2.06
CA LYS A 62 -22.73 -12.14 -1.32
C LYS A 62 -23.22 -13.23 -0.37
#